data_AF-A0A8E1T3U1-F1
#
_entry.id   AF-A0A8E1T3U1-F1
#
_cell.length_a   1.000
_cell.length_b   1.000
_cell.length_c   1.000
_cell.angle_alpha   90.00
_cell.angle_beta   90.00
_cell.angle_gamma   90.00
#
_symmetry.space_group_name_H-M   'P 1'
#
loop_
_entity.id
_entity.type
_entity.pdbx_description
1 polymer ?
#
loop_
_entity_poly.entity_id
_entity_poly.type
_entity_poly.pdbx_seq_one_letter_code
_entity_poly.pdbx_strand_id
1 'polypeptide(L)'
;MDQVLGQVLRNAVWERLDMLSDLAERADAPSLVSVARSELPRLAAGWRAMLQAHEPDERGDCPTCSTRWHRCKAPCSVWQVAHEHLVAGGLAPQALSAAGQRPPRRRAAVPAVPGQNRRAEAPAETTGRHALVKPRPVSA
;
A
#
# COMPACT_ATOMS: atom_id res chain seq x y z
N MET A 1 -16.17 -38.07 -2.34
CA MET A 1 -14.70 -37.97 -2.19
C MET A 1 -14.17 -36.68 -2.83
N ASP A 2 -14.90 -36.10 -3.78
CA ASP A 2 -14.53 -34.90 -4.54
C ASP A 2 -14.48 -33.59 -3.74
N GLN A 3 -15.25 -33.49 -2.65
CA GLN A 3 -15.23 -32.30 -1.79
C GLN A 3 -13.89 -32.11 -1.09
N VAL A 4 -13.26 -33.21 -0.64
CA VAL A 4 -11.95 -33.17 0.04
C VAL A 4 -10.86 -32.80 -0.96
N LEU A 5 -10.84 -33.41 -2.16
CA LEU A 5 -9.88 -33.07 -3.21
C LEU A 5 -10.03 -31.61 -3.67
N GLY A 6 -11.27 -31.16 -3.89
CA GLY A 6 -11.55 -29.77 -4.26
C GLY A 6 -11.10 -28.77 -3.20
N GLN A 7 -11.21 -29.10 -1.92
CA GLN A 7 -10.71 -28.24 -0.85
C GLN A 7 -9.17 -28.20 -0.81
N VAL A 8 -8.52 -29.35 -0.94
CA VAL A 8 -7.05 -29.43 -0.98
C VAL A 8 -6.47 -28.61 -2.14
N LEU A 9 -7.07 -28.71 -3.34
CA LEU A 9 -6.65 -27.91 -4.49
C LEU A 9 -6.80 -26.41 -4.25
N ARG A 10 -7.93 -25.97 -3.67
CA ARG A 10 -8.13 -24.55 -3.35
C ARG A 10 -7.11 -24.04 -2.33
N ASN A 11 -6.86 -24.80 -1.26
CA ASN A 11 -5.88 -24.43 -0.24
C ASN A 11 -4.48 -24.31 -0.84
N ALA A 12 -4.05 -25.28 -1.65
CA ALA A 12 -2.75 -25.25 -2.29
C ALA A 12 -2.56 -24.04 -3.22
N VAL A 13 -3.62 -23.60 -3.90
CA VAL A 13 -3.57 -22.37 -4.72
C VAL A 13 -3.37 -21.13 -3.83
N TRP A 14 -4.14 -21.00 -2.74
CA TRP A 14 -4.00 -19.88 -1.81
C TRP A 14 -2.62 -19.85 -1.16
N GLU A 15 -2.14 -20.97 -0.63
CA GLU A 15 -0.81 -21.09 -0.04
C GLU A 15 0.30 -20.70 -1.03
N ARG A 16 0.15 -21.07 -2.31
CA ARG A 16 1.11 -20.66 -3.34
C ARG A 16 1.09 -19.15 -3.58
N LEU A 17 -0.10 -18.52 -3.62
CA LEU A 17 -0.21 -17.07 -3.80
C LEU A 17 0.35 -16.31 -2.59
N ASP A 18 0.09 -16.79 -1.38
CA ASP A 18 0.63 -16.22 -0.15
C ASP A 18 2.15 -16.32 -0.10
N MET A 19 2.71 -17.49 -0.46
CA MET A 19 4.18 -17.67 -0.57
C MET A 19 4.81 -16.68 -1.57
N LEU A 20 4.18 -16.45 -2.73
CA LEU A 20 4.70 -15.51 -3.73
C LEU A 20 4.66 -14.06 -3.22
N SER A 21 3.62 -13.70 -2.48
CA SER A 21 3.48 -12.38 -1.85
C SER A 21 4.54 -12.18 -0.76
N ASP A 22 4.73 -13.18 0.09
CA ASP A 22 5.76 -13.23 1.12
C ASP A 22 7.18 -13.06 0.54
N LEU A 23 7.46 -13.71 -0.59
CA LEU A 23 8.74 -13.56 -1.29
C LEU A 23 8.92 -12.14 -1.83
N ALA A 24 7.87 -11.56 -2.40
CA ALA A 24 7.90 -10.19 -2.93
C ALA A 24 8.21 -9.14 -1.86
N GLU A 25 7.78 -9.37 -0.61
CA GLU A 25 7.99 -8.45 0.50
C GLU A 25 9.34 -8.63 1.21
N ARG A 26 9.84 -9.87 1.32
CA ARG A 26 10.93 -10.21 2.24
C ARG A 26 12.23 -10.65 1.56
N ALA A 27 12.19 -11.08 0.30
CA ALA A 27 13.38 -11.60 -0.36
C ALA A 27 14.37 -10.49 -0.75
N ASP A 28 15.66 -10.83 -0.78
CA ASP A 28 16.70 -9.94 -1.29
C ASP A 28 16.56 -9.73 -2.81
N ALA A 29 17.13 -8.64 -3.32
CA ALA A 29 16.98 -8.25 -4.72
C ALA A 29 17.40 -9.34 -5.74
N PRO A 30 18.55 -10.03 -5.60
CA PRO A 30 18.88 -11.18 -6.45
C PRO A 30 17.82 -12.29 -6.45
N SER A 31 17.33 -12.68 -5.27
CA SER A 31 16.27 -13.67 -5.12
C SER A 31 14.96 -13.23 -5.77
N LEU A 32 14.56 -11.95 -5.60
CA LEU A 32 13.39 -11.37 -6.24
C LEU A 32 13.46 -11.43 -7.76
N VAL A 33 14.61 -11.11 -8.36
CA VAL A 33 14.78 -11.20 -9.83
C VAL A 33 14.64 -12.63 -10.32
N SER A 34 15.18 -13.60 -9.57
CA SER A 34 15.04 -15.02 -9.89
C SER A 34 13.57 -15.46 -9.88
N VAL A 35 12.86 -15.15 -8.79
CA VAL A 35 11.42 -15.46 -8.64
C VAL A 35 10.59 -14.76 -9.70
N ALA A 36 10.83 -13.47 -9.97
CA ALA A 36 10.09 -12.73 -10.98
C ALA A 36 10.25 -13.37 -12.37
N ARG A 37 11.46 -13.81 -12.73
CA ARG A 37 11.72 -14.47 -14.02
C ARG A 37 11.01 -15.82 -14.16
N SER A 38 10.89 -16.59 -13.09
CA SER A 38 10.21 -17.89 -13.14
C SER A 38 8.70 -17.77 -13.01
N GLU A 39 8.19 -16.86 -12.17
CA GLU A 39 6.79 -16.83 -11.78
C GLU A 39 5.93 -15.88 -12.62
N LEU A 40 6.45 -14.72 -13.05
CA LEU A 40 5.66 -13.79 -13.87
C LEU A 40 5.17 -14.41 -15.18
N PRO A 41 5.98 -15.19 -15.93
CA PRO A 41 5.46 -15.87 -17.13
C PRO A 41 4.34 -16.86 -16.82
N ARG A 42 4.44 -17.59 -15.69
CA ARG A 42 3.44 -18.58 -15.27
C ARG A 42 2.13 -17.91 -14.86
N LEU A 43 2.21 -16.83 -14.07
CA LEU A 43 1.05 -16.04 -13.67
C LEU A 43 0.38 -15.39 -14.89
N ALA A 44 1.17 -14.80 -15.80
CA ALA A 44 0.65 -14.23 -17.03
C ALA A 44 -0.01 -15.28 -17.93
N ALA A 45 0.55 -16.50 -18.02
CA ALA A 45 -0.08 -17.60 -18.74
C ALA A 45 -1.42 -18.02 -18.11
N GLY A 46 -1.47 -18.11 -16.77
CA GLY A 46 -2.70 -18.39 -16.03
C GLY A 46 -3.80 -17.35 -16.29
N TRP A 47 -3.45 -16.05 -16.23
CA TRP A 47 -4.37 -14.96 -16.58
C TRP A 47 -4.88 -15.07 -18.01
N ARG A 48 -4.00 -15.31 -19.00
CA ARG A 48 -4.42 -15.46 -20.40
C ARG A 48 -5.40 -16.63 -20.58
N ALA A 49 -5.10 -17.79 -19.99
CA ALA A 49 -5.97 -18.96 -20.07
C ALA A 49 -7.34 -18.68 -19.43
N MET A 50 -7.37 -18.02 -18.27
CA MET A 50 -8.62 -17.63 -17.62
C MET A 50 -9.42 -16.62 -18.45
N LEU A 51 -8.76 -15.59 -18.99
CA LEU A 51 -9.43 -14.57 -19.81
C LEU A 51 -9.97 -15.13 -21.12
N GLN A 52 -9.24 -16.04 -21.77
CA GLN A 52 -9.68 -16.71 -22.99
C GLN A 52 -10.96 -17.53 -22.75
N ALA A 53 -11.09 -18.19 -21.60
CA ALA A 53 -12.33 -18.89 -21.25
C ALA A 53 -13.52 -17.93 -21.08
N HIS A 54 -13.24 -16.67 -20.75
CA HIS A 54 -14.23 -15.61 -20.54
C HIS A 54 -14.36 -14.65 -21.74
N GLU A 55 -13.79 -14.97 -22.90
CA GLU A 55 -13.98 -14.20 -24.13
C GLU A 55 -15.49 -14.13 -24.47
N PRO A 56 -16.05 -12.96 -24.82
CA PRO A 56 -17.42 -12.89 -25.29
C PRO A 56 -17.66 -13.83 -26.47
N ASP A 57 -18.79 -14.54 -26.44
CA ASP A 57 -19.27 -15.33 -27.57
C ASP A 57 -19.78 -14.43 -28.72
N GLU A 58 -20.26 -15.06 -29.80
CA GLU A 58 -20.87 -14.37 -30.97
C GLU A 58 -21.98 -13.37 -30.59
N ARG A 59 -22.58 -13.52 -29.41
CA ARG A 59 -23.69 -12.71 -28.90
C ARG A 59 -23.22 -11.67 -27.88
N GLY A 60 -21.92 -11.59 -27.62
CA GLY A 60 -21.29 -10.74 -26.61
C GLY A 60 -21.52 -11.22 -25.16
N ASP A 61 -22.00 -12.45 -24.97
CA ASP A 61 -22.22 -13.05 -23.66
C ASP A 61 -20.95 -13.80 -23.21
N CYS A 62 -20.62 -13.77 -21.92
CA CYS A 62 -19.53 -14.57 -21.37
C CYS A 62 -20.00 -16.04 -21.23
N PRO A 63 -19.36 -17.02 -21.88
CA PRO A 63 -19.83 -18.41 -21.90
C PRO A 63 -19.64 -19.12 -20.55
N THR A 64 -18.65 -18.71 -19.75
CA THR A 64 -18.39 -19.30 -18.42
C THR A 64 -19.30 -18.74 -17.33
N CYS A 65 -19.60 -17.44 -17.37
CA CYS A 65 -20.47 -16.80 -16.37
C CYS A 65 -21.96 -16.94 -16.70
N SER A 66 -22.30 -17.08 -17.98
CA SER A 66 -23.69 -17.28 -18.39
C SER A 66 -24.15 -18.71 -18.12
N THR A 67 -25.40 -18.84 -17.71
CA THR A 67 -26.09 -20.13 -17.54
C THR A 67 -27.36 -20.15 -18.37
N ARG A 68 -28.08 -21.29 -18.40
CA ARG A 68 -29.36 -21.39 -19.13
C ARG A 68 -30.42 -20.37 -18.66
N TRP A 69 -30.33 -19.91 -17.41
CA TRP A 69 -31.32 -19.02 -16.79
C TRP A 69 -30.80 -17.60 -16.55
N HIS A 70 -29.51 -17.34 -16.75
CA HIS A 70 -28.90 -16.03 -16.52
C HIS A 70 -27.84 -15.74 -17.59
N ARG A 71 -27.93 -14.59 -18.24
CA ARG A 71 -26.92 -14.14 -19.21
C ARG A 71 -26.06 -13.04 -18.60
N CYS A 72 -24.75 -13.21 -18.71
CA CYS A 72 -23.77 -12.24 -18.27
C CYS A 72 -23.07 -11.66 -19.50
N LYS A 73 -23.16 -10.35 -19.72
CA LYS A 73 -22.47 -9.67 -20.81
C LYS A 73 -21.00 -9.47 -20.50
N ALA A 74 -20.15 -9.56 -21.51
CA ALA A 74 -18.76 -9.13 -21.38
C ALA A 74 -18.67 -7.59 -21.43
N PRO A 75 -17.72 -6.97 -20.70
CA PRO A 75 -16.77 -7.60 -19.77
C PRO A 75 -17.45 -8.03 -18.45
N CYS A 76 -17.33 -9.31 -18.11
CA CYS A 76 -17.83 -9.86 -16.86
C CYS A 76 -16.89 -9.52 -15.68
N SER A 77 -17.26 -9.91 -14.45
CA SER A 77 -16.46 -9.64 -13.25
C SER A 77 -14.99 -10.09 -13.35
N VAL A 78 -14.71 -11.22 -14.01
CA VAL A 78 -13.34 -11.70 -14.23
C VAL A 78 -12.51 -10.71 -15.06
N TRP A 79 -13.09 -10.11 -16.11
CA TRP A 79 -12.43 -9.06 -16.90
C TRP A 79 -12.22 -7.77 -16.10
N GLN A 80 -13.16 -7.43 -15.20
CA GLN A 80 -13.03 -6.28 -14.31
C GLN A 80 -11.85 -6.47 -13.35
N VAL A 81 -11.75 -7.63 -12.70
CA VAL A 81 -10.62 -7.96 -11.81
C VAL A 81 -9.29 -7.95 -12.58
N ALA A 82 -9.26 -8.52 -13.80
CA ALA A 82 -8.06 -8.48 -14.61
C ALA A 82 -7.64 -7.05 -14.97
N HIS A 83 -8.59 -6.19 -15.35
CA HIS A 83 -8.31 -4.78 -15.62
C HIS A 83 -7.75 -4.11 -14.37
N GLU A 84 -8.34 -4.33 -13.19
CA GLU A 84 -7.87 -3.75 -11.94
C GLU A 84 -6.43 -4.15 -11.61
N HIS A 85 -6.11 -5.45 -11.67
CA HIS A 85 -4.81 -5.95 -11.21
C HIS A 85 -3.71 -5.94 -12.28
N LEU A 86 -4.04 -5.97 -13.56
CA LEU A 86 -3.04 -5.99 -14.64
C LEU A 86 -2.84 -4.63 -15.30
N VAL A 87 -3.86 -3.77 -15.31
CA VAL A 87 -3.82 -2.48 -16.01
C VAL A 87 -3.85 -1.32 -15.02
N ALA A 88 -4.89 -1.21 -14.19
CA ALA A 88 -5.06 -0.08 -13.29
C ALA A 88 -4.06 -0.06 -12.12
N GLY A 89 -3.74 -1.23 -11.57
CA GLY A 89 -2.76 -1.41 -10.50
C GLY A 89 -1.33 -1.67 -10.98
N GLY A 90 -1.11 -1.95 -12.27
CA GLY A 90 0.16 -2.43 -12.80
C GLY A 90 1.25 -1.37 -12.98
N LEU A 91 0.91 -0.08 -12.87
CA LEU A 91 1.81 1.04 -13.19
C LEU A 91 1.76 2.18 -12.15
N ALA A 92 1.84 1.87 -10.86
CA ALA A 92 2.16 2.93 -9.89
C ALA A 92 3.66 3.28 -9.97
N PRO A 93 4.04 4.55 -10.28
CA PRO A 93 5.41 5.00 -10.13
C PRO A 93 5.68 5.39 -8.66
N GLN A 94 5.78 4.40 -7.76
CA GLN A 94 6.17 4.69 -6.37
C GLN A 94 7.56 5.35 -6.23
N ALA A 95 8.40 5.30 -7.26
CA ALA A 95 9.70 5.99 -7.28
C ALA A 95 9.61 7.49 -7.63
N LEU A 96 8.53 7.98 -8.26
CA LEU A 96 8.41 9.40 -8.65
C LEU A 96 7.68 10.26 -7.60
N SER A 97 6.85 9.66 -6.75
CA SER A 97 6.09 10.39 -5.72
C SER A 97 6.93 10.78 -4.48
N ALA A 98 8.11 10.16 -4.28
CA ALA A 98 9.01 10.51 -3.18
C ALA A 98 9.77 11.84 -3.41
N ALA A 99 9.84 12.34 -4.65
CA ALA A 99 10.56 13.57 -4.99
C ALA A 99 9.67 14.84 -4.98
N GLY A 100 8.34 14.70 -4.87
CA GLY A 100 7.39 15.80 -5.08
C GLY A 100 6.86 16.48 -3.82
N GLN A 101 6.99 15.89 -2.64
CA GLN A 101 6.40 16.46 -1.41
C GLN A 101 7.43 17.31 -0.64
N ARG A 102 7.87 18.42 -1.25
CA ARG A 102 8.41 19.54 -0.46
C ARG A 102 7.22 20.31 0.12
N PRO A 103 7.06 20.39 1.45
CA PRO A 103 6.02 21.22 2.03
C PRO A 103 6.30 22.70 1.68
N PRO A 104 5.27 23.54 1.50
CA PRO A 104 5.48 24.96 1.32
C PRO A 104 6.16 25.51 2.58
N ARG A 105 7.34 26.10 2.39
CA ARG A 105 8.01 26.91 3.42
C ARG A 105 7.02 27.98 3.88
N ARG A 106 6.46 27.83 5.09
CA ARG A 106 5.80 28.92 5.80
C ARG A 106 6.79 30.07 5.85
N ARG A 107 6.47 31.18 5.17
CA ARG A 107 7.20 32.44 5.32
C ARG A 107 7.21 32.79 6.80
N ALA A 108 8.41 32.86 7.39
CA ALA A 108 8.59 33.39 8.72
C ALA A 108 8.05 34.82 8.74
N ALA A 109 7.00 35.05 9.53
CA ALA A 109 6.57 36.39 9.86
C ALA A 109 7.68 37.03 10.71
N VAL A 110 8.19 38.15 10.23
CA VAL A 110 9.17 39.01 10.92
C VAL A 110 8.51 39.52 12.22
N PRO A 111 9.19 39.53 13.38
CA PRO A 111 8.61 40.08 14.59
C PRO A 111 8.64 41.61 14.50
N ALA A 112 7.45 42.23 14.55
CA ALA A 112 7.33 43.67 14.73
C ALA A 112 7.26 43.97 16.24
N VAL A 113 8.32 44.56 16.78
CA VAL A 113 8.31 45.26 18.06
C VAL A 113 8.52 46.75 17.76
N PRO A 114 7.56 47.60 18.10
CA PRO A 114 7.83 48.74 19.00
C PRO A 114 6.62 48.98 19.93
N GLY A 115 6.68 49.48 21.16
CA GLY A 115 7.69 50.24 21.89
C GLY A 115 6.90 51.11 22.89
N GLN A 116 7.06 50.83 24.19
CA GLN A 116 7.01 51.74 25.36
C GLN A 116 5.91 52.82 25.46
N ASN A 117 5.09 52.75 26.53
CA ASN A 117 5.17 53.76 27.59
C ASN A 117 4.51 53.37 28.94
N ARG A 118 5.10 53.93 30.00
CA ARG A 118 5.00 53.68 31.46
C ARG A 118 3.63 54.12 32.04
N ARG A 119 3.11 53.55 33.14
CA ARG A 119 3.37 53.77 34.61
C ARG A 119 2.16 53.09 35.32
N ALA A 120 2.10 52.64 36.56
CA ALA A 120 2.91 52.48 37.77
C ALA A 120 2.18 51.37 38.57
N GLU A 121 2.82 50.47 39.32
CA GLU A 121 2.96 50.58 40.79
C GLU A 121 3.85 49.43 41.31
N ALA A 122 4.60 49.72 42.37
CA ALA A 122 5.51 48.85 43.11
C ALA A 122 5.03 48.76 44.58
N PRO A 123 5.76 48.16 45.53
CA PRO A 123 6.28 46.78 45.62
C PRO A 123 5.95 46.12 46.98
N ALA A 124 6.24 44.83 47.12
CA ALA A 124 6.61 44.18 48.40
C ALA A 124 7.53 43.00 48.06
N GLU A 125 8.83 43.04 48.37
CA GLU A 125 9.45 42.48 49.61
C GLU A 125 9.10 40.99 49.81
N THR A 126 9.99 40.03 50.07
CA THR A 126 11.40 40.03 50.46
C THR A 126 11.89 38.55 50.53
N THR A 127 13.15 38.32 50.14
CA THR A 127 14.12 37.32 50.69
C THR A 127 13.93 35.79 50.60
N GLY A 128 15.03 35.12 50.20
CA GLY A 128 15.39 33.72 50.51
C GLY A 128 15.79 32.94 49.24
N ARG A 129 17.02 32.99 48.73
CA ARG A 129 18.31 32.41 49.19
C ARG A 129 18.29 30.88 49.35
N HIS A 130 19.33 30.25 48.77
CA HIS A 130 19.76 28.83 48.85
C HIS A 130 19.13 27.87 47.83
N ALA A 131 19.81 26.91 47.21
CA ALA A 131 21.22 26.68 46.89
C ALA A 131 21.28 25.52 45.87
N LEU A 132 22.19 25.65 44.91
CA LEU A 132 22.95 24.62 44.18
C LEU A 132 22.75 23.14 44.58
N VAL A 133 22.32 22.26 43.64
CA VAL A 133 22.88 20.91 43.38
C VAL A 133 22.59 20.49 41.93
N LYS A 134 23.62 20.09 41.18
CA LYS A 134 23.58 19.18 40.00
C LYS A 134 24.40 17.91 40.38
N PRO A 135 24.58 16.92 39.48
CA PRO A 135 23.64 15.92 38.95
C PRO A 135 24.17 14.49 39.26
N ARG A 136 23.49 13.42 38.80
CA ARG A 136 24.21 12.20 38.34
C ARG A 136 23.35 11.23 37.52
N PRO A 137 23.86 10.70 36.39
CA PRO A 137 23.26 9.59 35.66
C PRO A 137 23.82 8.25 36.16
N VAL A 138 23.07 7.18 35.95
CA VAL A 138 23.57 5.79 36.00
C VAL A 138 22.99 5.03 34.81
N SER A 139 23.90 4.53 33.98
CA SER A 139 23.68 3.45 33.02
C SER A 139 24.23 2.17 33.61
N ALA A 140 23.51 1.07 33.44
CA ALA A 140 24.03 -0.28 33.20
C ALA A 140 22.91 -1.07 32.53
#